data_AF-A0A7S2GPG2-F1
#
_entry.id   AF-A0A7S2GPG2-F1
#
_cell.length_a   1.000
_cell.length_b   1.000
_cell.length_c   1.000
_cell.angle_alpha   90.00
_cell.angle_beta   90.00
_cell.angle_gamma   90.00
#
_symmetry.space_group_name_H-M   'P 1'
#
loop_
_entity.id
_entity.type
_entity.pdbx_description
1 polymer ?
#
loop_
_entity_poly.entity_id
_entity_poly.type
_entity_poly.pdbx_seq_one_letter_code
_entity_poly.pdbx_strand_id
1 'polypeptide(L)'
;RDLIWLSSGTRLMVERAARIVNSITIIMGTIGVQCFLLFAVSHLLCEKQVKKIRSAYSLYEVHMYPNATYTNKNGYERGIAGKRQVERFLSFHPDFAESVCEIPLSHPWYLAAILLIWTFTCQVELRIIFETSFRLFYQTPTVASLQDMLKRDGDEEESDKGEERNDRNVHGMTAPLKFFLAFFVQLPRVVTLLSLLWLGARWLTATIGLDDVLLNGLALEFMVLLQELFYNVCISHRNRAETEHLYIKPFRDVNQASCCTFFDAQIWGLISVAFVYLYVFHLQQVLPDYHWDVNDLCSRFLLEIGTQGHKRHHGALR
;
A
#
# COMPACT_ATOMS: atom_id res chain seq x y z
N ARG A 1 -11.71 -20.21 19.98
CA ARG A 1 -12.17 -20.32 21.38
C ARG A 1 -13.70 -20.40 21.50
N ASP A 2 -14.44 -19.37 21.09
CA ASP A 2 -15.91 -19.34 21.31
C ASP A 2 -16.65 -20.44 20.55
N LEU A 3 -16.16 -20.83 19.36
CA LEU A 3 -16.66 -22.00 18.63
C LEU A 3 -16.52 -23.31 19.45
N ILE A 4 -15.40 -23.51 20.15
CA ILE A 4 -15.12 -24.74 20.93
C ILE A 4 -16.15 -24.87 22.04
N TRP A 5 -16.32 -23.78 22.75
CA TRP A 5 -17.30 -23.60 23.80
C TRP A 5 -18.75 -23.77 23.33
N LEU A 6 -19.06 -23.35 22.11
CA LEU A 6 -20.36 -23.60 21.48
C LEU A 6 -20.58 -25.11 21.26
N SER A 7 -19.54 -25.82 20.83
CA SER A 7 -19.60 -27.29 20.63
C SER A 7 -19.76 -28.07 21.94
N SER A 8 -19.33 -27.51 23.07
CA SER A 8 -19.42 -28.16 24.39
C SER A 8 -20.77 -27.95 25.11
N GLY A 9 -21.75 -27.27 24.52
CA GLY A 9 -23.12 -27.24 25.07
C GLY A 9 -23.38 -26.32 26.28
N THR A 10 -22.53 -25.32 26.52
CA THR A 10 -22.66 -24.44 27.72
C THR A 10 -23.87 -23.50 27.71
N ARG A 11 -24.38 -23.09 28.88
CA ARG A 11 -25.54 -22.19 29.06
C ARG A 11 -25.44 -20.79 28.40
N LEU A 12 -24.26 -20.33 28.02
CA LEU A 12 -24.03 -19.00 27.41
C LEU A 12 -23.88 -19.04 25.88
N MET A 13 -24.71 -19.82 25.17
CA MET A 13 -24.61 -19.96 23.71
C MET A 13 -24.84 -18.64 22.98
N VAL A 14 -25.87 -17.88 23.40
CA VAL A 14 -26.30 -16.64 22.74
C VAL A 14 -25.19 -15.58 22.77
N GLU A 15 -24.56 -15.36 23.93
CA GLU A 15 -23.47 -14.39 24.06
C GLU A 15 -22.23 -14.75 23.23
N ARG A 16 -21.95 -16.05 23.08
CA ARG A 16 -20.81 -16.54 22.29
C ARG A 16 -21.08 -16.43 20.79
N ALA A 17 -22.28 -16.79 20.36
CA ALA A 17 -22.72 -16.58 18.99
C ALA A 17 -22.70 -15.10 18.63
N ALA A 18 -23.22 -14.22 19.50
CA ALA A 18 -23.20 -12.78 19.30
C ALA A 18 -21.77 -12.23 19.14
N ARG A 19 -20.80 -12.71 19.93
CA ARG A 19 -19.38 -12.33 19.78
C ARG A 19 -18.80 -12.75 18.44
N ILE A 20 -19.05 -13.98 18.00
CA ILE A 20 -18.57 -14.48 16.70
C ILE A 20 -19.17 -13.66 15.56
N VAL A 21 -20.48 -13.43 15.60
CA VAL A 21 -21.19 -12.60 14.61
C VAL A 21 -20.61 -11.19 14.60
N ASN A 22 -20.42 -10.56 15.77
CA ASN A 22 -19.82 -9.23 15.86
C ASN A 22 -18.41 -9.18 15.26
N SER A 23 -17.54 -10.15 15.56
CA SER A 23 -16.20 -10.21 14.96
C SER A 23 -16.24 -10.36 13.44
N ILE A 24 -17.14 -11.21 12.91
CA ILE A 24 -17.33 -11.36 11.46
C ILE A 24 -17.84 -10.05 10.85
N THR A 25 -18.83 -9.41 11.48
CA THR A 25 -19.38 -8.13 11.03
C THR A 25 -18.31 -7.04 11.01
N ILE A 26 -17.44 -6.97 12.01
CA ILE A 26 -16.32 -6.01 12.03
C ILE A 26 -15.35 -6.29 10.88
N ILE A 27 -14.94 -7.55 10.68
CA ILE A 27 -14.01 -7.92 9.60
C ILE A 27 -14.60 -7.56 8.23
N MET A 28 -15.85 -7.96 7.97
CA MET A 28 -16.53 -7.68 6.71
C MET A 28 -16.78 -6.18 6.52
N GLY A 29 -17.12 -5.46 7.60
CA GLY A 29 -17.28 -4.01 7.61
C GLY A 29 -15.99 -3.29 7.24
N THR A 30 -14.87 -3.66 7.85
CA THR A 30 -13.55 -3.08 7.56
C THR A 30 -13.15 -3.33 6.10
N ILE A 31 -13.30 -4.56 5.60
CA ILE A 31 -13.04 -4.89 4.19
C ILE A 31 -13.95 -4.06 3.27
N GLY A 32 -15.23 -3.93 3.61
CA GLY A 32 -16.21 -3.15 2.85
C GLY A 32 -15.83 -1.67 2.77
N VAL A 33 -15.47 -1.05 3.90
CA VAL A 33 -15.03 0.35 3.95
C VAL A 33 -13.75 0.55 3.16
N GLN A 34 -12.77 -0.35 3.28
CA GLN A 34 -11.51 -0.26 2.54
C GLN A 34 -11.74 -0.37 1.02
N CYS A 35 -12.57 -1.31 0.58
CA CYS A 35 -12.98 -1.44 -0.83
C CYS A 35 -13.70 -0.19 -1.33
N PHE A 36 -14.61 0.39 -0.52
CA PHE A 36 -15.31 1.62 -0.87
C PHE A 36 -14.35 2.80 -1.04
N LEU A 37 -13.39 2.97 -0.14
CA LEU A 37 -12.40 4.03 -0.24
C LEU A 37 -11.47 3.85 -1.44
N LEU A 38 -11.01 2.61 -1.69
CA LEU A 38 -10.23 2.30 -2.89
C LEU A 38 -10.99 2.66 -4.17
N PHE A 39 -12.28 2.32 -4.23
CA PHE A 39 -13.15 2.68 -5.34
C PHE A 39 -13.28 4.21 -5.48
N ALA A 40 -13.53 4.92 -4.39
CA ALA A 40 -13.66 6.38 -4.39
C ALA A 40 -12.36 7.07 -4.84
N VAL A 41 -11.21 6.64 -4.36
CA VAL A 41 -9.90 7.18 -4.74
C VAL A 41 -9.61 6.91 -6.21
N SER A 42 -9.89 5.70 -6.68
CA SER A 42 -9.70 5.32 -8.07
C SER A 42 -10.53 6.20 -9.00
N HIS A 43 -11.82 6.31 -8.73
CA HIS A 43 -12.75 6.96 -9.65
C HIS A 43 -12.80 8.48 -9.49
N LEU A 44 -12.80 9.00 -8.26
CA LEU A 44 -12.98 10.43 -8.01
C LEU A 44 -11.67 11.22 -8.05
N LEU A 45 -10.58 10.63 -7.56
CA LEU A 45 -9.29 11.33 -7.43
C LEU A 45 -8.34 10.98 -8.58
N CYS A 46 -8.06 9.70 -8.77
CA CYS A 46 -7.05 9.25 -9.72
C CYS A 46 -7.45 9.57 -11.18
N GLU A 47 -8.68 9.28 -11.60
CA GLU A 47 -9.12 9.61 -12.97
C GLU A 47 -9.05 11.12 -13.27
N LYS A 48 -9.44 11.96 -12.31
CA LYS A 48 -9.41 13.41 -12.47
C LYS A 48 -7.98 13.92 -12.64
N GLN A 49 -7.06 13.46 -11.80
CA GLN A 49 -5.65 13.84 -11.87
C GLN A 49 -5.00 13.33 -13.16
N VAL A 50 -5.27 12.08 -13.56
CA VAL A 50 -4.78 11.50 -14.83
C VAL A 50 -5.27 12.30 -16.05
N LYS A 51 -6.51 12.76 -16.06
CA LYS A 51 -7.01 13.64 -17.15
C LYS A 51 -6.30 15.00 -17.15
N LYS A 52 -6.11 15.60 -15.97
CA LYS A 52 -5.44 16.90 -15.82
C LYS A 52 -4.00 16.86 -16.32
N ILE A 53 -3.20 15.88 -15.86
CA ILE A 53 -1.79 15.73 -16.27
C ILE A 53 -1.66 15.40 -17.76
N ARG A 54 -2.55 14.55 -18.31
CA ARG A 54 -2.55 14.24 -19.75
C ARG A 54 -2.89 15.46 -20.60
N SER A 55 -3.81 16.30 -20.16
CA SER A 55 -4.16 17.55 -20.84
C SER A 55 -3.00 18.55 -20.80
N ALA A 56 -2.35 18.71 -19.64
CA ALA A 56 -1.18 19.58 -19.50
C ALA A 56 -0.03 19.12 -20.41
N TYR A 57 0.30 17.83 -20.38
CA TYR A 57 1.33 17.27 -21.25
C TYR A 57 0.95 17.37 -22.74
N SER A 58 -0.31 17.15 -23.10
CA SER A 58 -0.78 17.31 -24.49
C SER A 58 -0.61 18.75 -24.99
N LEU A 59 -0.88 19.75 -24.15
CA LEU A 59 -0.72 21.16 -24.53
C LEU A 59 0.77 21.52 -24.68
N TYR A 60 1.62 20.96 -23.82
CA TYR A 60 3.07 21.03 -23.96
C TYR A 60 3.53 20.45 -25.32
N GLU A 61 3.08 19.24 -25.66
CA GLU A 61 3.44 18.57 -26.92
C GLU A 61 3.00 19.37 -28.16
N VAL A 62 1.78 19.91 -28.19
CA VAL A 62 1.30 20.72 -29.33
C VAL A 62 2.17 21.95 -29.57
N HIS A 63 2.63 22.60 -28.50
CA HIS A 63 3.47 23.78 -28.60
C HIS A 63 4.89 23.45 -29.08
N MET A 64 5.48 22.38 -28.52
CA MET A 64 6.85 21.96 -28.82
C MET A 64 7.02 21.33 -30.21
N TYR A 65 5.94 20.81 -30.80
CA TYR A 65 5.93 20.09 -32.07
C TYR A 65 4.93 20.69 -33.08
N PRO A 66 5.20 21.89 -33.64
CA PRO A 66 4.29 22.52 -34.61
C PRO A 66 4.05 21.63 -35.82
N ASN A 67 2.77 21.31 -36.09
CA ASN A 67 2.36 20.44 -37.20
C ASN A 67 3.02 19.05 -37.19
N ALA A 68 3.53 18.63 -36.04
CA ALA A 68 4.30 17.41 -35.87
C ALA A 68 3.79 16.58 -34.68
N THR A 69 2.47 16.59 -34.45
CA THR A 69 1.81 15.75 -33.46
C THR A 69 0.94 14.68 -34.10
N TYR A 70 0.63 13.64 -33.34
CA TYR A 70 -0.40 12.66 -33.63
C TYR A 70 -1.28 12.45 -32.40
N THR A 71 -2.57 12.15 -32.60
CA THR A 71 -3.50 11.86 -31.51
C THR A 71 -3.35 10.39 -31.08
N ASN A 72 -3.10 10.13 -29.79
CA ASN A 72 -3.00 8.78 -29.26
C ASN A 72 -4.38 8.12 -29.03
N LYS A 73 -4.39 6.84 -28.60
CA LYS A 73 -5.63 6.08 -28.31
C LYS A 73 -6.55 6.74 -27.27
N ASN A 74 -6.01 7.63 -26.44
CA ASN A 74 -6.75 8.34 -25.40
C ASN A 74 -7.23 9.73 -25.83
N GLY A 75 -7.03 10.13 -27.10
CA GLY A 75 -7.46 11.44 -27.60
C GLY A 75 -6.54 12.61 -27.26
N TYR A 76 -5.28 12.35 -26.86
CA TYR A 76 -4.31 13.40 -26.54
C TYR A 76 -3.21 13.47 -27.61
N GLU A 77 -2.76 14.68 -27.92
CA GLU A 77 -1.70 14.94 -28.89
C GLU A 77 -0.33 14.51 -28.34
N ARG A 78 0.50 13.94 -29.20
CA ARG A 78 1.87 13.48 -28.91
C ARG A 78 2.80 13.88 -30.03
N GLY A 79 3.98 14.41 -29.70
CA GLY A 79 4.99 14.81 -30.65
C GLY A 79 5.63 13.63 -31.39
N ILE A 80 6.02 13.86 -32.63
CA ILE A 80 6.78 12.91 -33.44
C ILE A 80 8.26 13.06 -33.10
N ALA A 81 8.91 11.95 -32.74
CA ALA A 81 10.33 11.91 -32.39
C ALA A 81 11.21 12.59 -33.46
N GLY A 82 12.15 13.42 -33.01
CA GLY A 82 13.08 14.17 -33.86
C GLY A 82 12.57 15.49 -34.43
N LYS A 83 11.28 15.83 -34.26
CA LYS A 83 10.70 17.12 -34.71
C LYS A 83 10.53 18.16 -33.59
N ARG A 84 11.13 17.93 -32.42
CA ARG A 84 11.04 18.80 -31.24
C ARG A 84 11.77 20.11 -31.46
N GLN A 85 11.12 21.26 -31.25
CA GLN A 85 11.74 22.58 -31.30
C GLN A 85 11.97 23.12 -29.88
N VAL A 86 13.20 23.00 -29.38
CA VAL A 86 13.54 23.34 -27.98
C VAL A 86 13.39 24.83 -27.69
N GLU A 87 13.62 25.68 -28.69
CA GLU A 87 13.57 27.14 -28.59
C GLU A 87 12.16 27.64 -28.25
N ARG A 88 11.13 26.86 -28.61
CA ARG A 88 9.74 27.20 -28.32
C ARG A 88 9.40 27.09 -26.85
N PHE A 89 10.18 26.37 -26.04
CA PHE A 89 9.93 26.32 -24.61
C PHE A 89 9.99 27.73 -23.98
N LEU A 90 10.87 28.60 -24.48
CA LEU A 90 11.01 29.98 -24.01
C LEU A 90 9.82 30.88 -24.39
N SER A 91 9.00 30.49 -25.36
CA SER A 91 7.80 31.24 -25.74
C SER A 91 6.56 30.83 -24.96
N PHE A 92 6.66 29.84 -24.07
CA PHE A 92 5.57 29.51 -23.16
C PHE A 92 5.35 30.60 -22.11
N HIS A 93 4.10 30.72 -21.65
CA HIS A 93 3.80 31.48 -20.45
C HIS A 93 4.54 30.85 -19.25
N PRO A 94 5.22 31.63 -18.40
CA PRO A 94 6.04 31.10 -17.31
C PRO A 94 5.25 30.18 -16.37
N ASP A 95 4.02 30.55 -16.01
CA ASP A 95 3.16 29.74 -15.13
C ASP A 95 2.83 28.36 -15.72
N PHE A 96 2.71 28.26 -17.06
CA PHE A 96 2.45 26.98 -17.70
C PHE A 96 3.72 26.12 -17.78
N ALA A 97 4.87 26.75 -18.06
CA ALA A 97 6.16 26.08 -18.02
C ALA A 97 6.45 25.51 -16.62
N GLU A 98 6.17 26.29 -15.57
CA GLU A 98 6.24 25.84 -14.18
C GLU A 98 5.34 24.62 -13.93
N SER A 99 4.06 24.68 -14.32
CA SER A 99 3.13 23.56 -14.15
C SER A 99 3.55 22.28 -14.90
N VAL A 100 4.18 22.40 -16.08
CA VAL A 100 4.74 21.26 -16.82
C VAL A 100 5.98 20.70 -16.09
N CYS A 101 6.82 21.58 -15.53
CA CYS A 101 7.98 21.18 -14.75
C CYS A 101 7.63 20.55 -13.40
N GLU A 102 6.45 20.86 -12.85
CA GLU A 102 5.89 20.21 -11.67
C GLU A 102 5.32 18.81 -11.91
N ILE A 103 5.29 18.33 -13.16
CA ILE A 103 4.94 16.93 -13.45
C ILE A 103 5.99 16.02 -12.81
N PRO A 104 5.63 15.06 -11.93
CA PRO A 104 6.63 14.27 -11.20
C PRO A 104 7.61 13.48 -12.08
N LEU A 105 7.19 13.12 -13.31
CA LEU A 105 8.03 12.46 -14.30
C LEU A 105 9.13 13.36 -14.89
N SER A 106 9.08 14.68 -14.68
CA SER A 106 10.20 15.59 -14.97
C SER A 106 11.35 15.41 -13.97
N HIS A 107 11.08 14.86 -12.78
CA HIS A 107 12.05 14.62 -11.70
C HIS A 107 12.03 13.14 -11.26
N PRO A 108 12.49 12.20 -12.12
CA PRO A 108 12.33 10.76 -11.90
C PRO A 108 12.91 10.26 -10.58
N TRP A 109 14.04 10.82 -10.13
CA TRP A 109 14.68 10.43 -8.88
C TRP A 109 13.84 10.81 -7.65
N TYR A 110 13.21 11.99 -7.69
CA TYR A 110 12.32 12.45 -6.63
C TYR A 110 11.05 11.58 -6.58
N LEU A 111 10.42 11.36 -7.74
CA LEU A 111 9.27 10.46 -7.85
C LEU A 111 9.62 9.03 -7.40
N ALA A 112 10.76 8.49 -7.82
CA ALA A 112 11.21 7.15 -7.44
C ALA A 112 11.42 7.02 -5.93
N ALA A 113 11.98 8.04 -5.27
CA ALA A 113 12.13 8.05 -3.81
C ALA A 113 10.77 7.99 -3.10
N ILE A 114 9.79 8.80 -3.53
CA ILE A 114 8.43 8.79 -2.96
C ILE A 114 7.74 7.45 -3.22
N LEU A 115 7.81 6.93 -4.45
CA LEU A 115 7.22 5.64 -4.79
C LEU A 115 7.90 4.50 -4.02
N LEU A 116 9.19 4.60 -3.72
CA LEU A 116 9.90 3.61 -2.91
C LEU A 116 9.44 3.64 -1.46
N ILE A 117 9.29 4.82 -0.86
CA ILE A 117 8.70 4.97 0.48
C ILE A 117 7.30 4.36 0.50
N TRP A 118 6.46 4.72 -0.46
CA TRP A 118 5.11 4.17 -0.60
C TRP A 118 5.11 2.63 -0.73
N THR A 119 6.02 2.09 -1.54
CA THR A 119 6.17 0.65 -1.72
C THR A 119 6.59 -0.03 -0.42
N PHE A 120 7.52 0.56 0.35
CA PHE A 120 7.89 0.04 1.66
C PHE A 120 6.73 0.05 2.66
N THR A 121 5.92 1.11 2.69
CA THR A 121 4.72 1.17 3.54
C THR A 121 3.78 -0.01 3.23
N CYS A 122 3.48 -0.25 1.95
CA CYS A 122 2.66 -1.40 1.55
C CYS A 122 3.34 -2.74 1.86
N GLN A 123 4.67 -2.82 1.74
CA GLN A 123 5.42 -4.06 1.92
C GLN A 123 5.47 -4.53 3.37
N VAL A 124 5.52 -3.61 4.34
CA VAL A 124 5.43 -3.94 5.77
C VAL A 124 4.14 -4.72 6.04
N GLU A 125 3.01 -4.21 5.56
CA GLU A 125 1.72 -4.90 5.68
C GLU A 125 1.70 -6.24 4.94
N LEU A 126 2.24 -6.26 3.72
CA LEU A 126 2.26 -7.47 2.90
C LEU A 126 3.06 -8.58 3.57
N ARG A 127 4.19 -8.25 4.19
CA ARG A 127 5.00 -9.18 4.98
C ARG A 127 4.23 -9.72 6.17
N ILE A 128 3.54 -8.88 6.94
CA ILE A 128 2.71 -9.31 8.07
C ILE A 128 1.64 -10.31 7.59
N ILE A 129 0.99 -10.03 6.46
CA ILE A 129 -0.02 -10.91 5.88
C ILE A 129 0.60 -12.24 5.44
N PHE A 130 1.74 -12.23 4.76
CA PHE A 130 2.41 -13.45 4.32
C PHE A 130 2.90 -14.29 5.49
N GLU A 131 3.53 -13.69 6.50
CA GLU A 131 3.97 -14.41 7.70
C GLU A 131 2.79 -15.01 8.45
N THR A 132 1.71 -14.24 8.63
CA THR A 132 0.49 -14.73 9.31
C THR A 132 -0.16 -15.85 8.51
N SER A 133 -0.28 -15.70 7.18
CA SER A 133 -0.82 -16.72 6.29
C SER A 133 0.03 -17.98 6.31
N PHE A 134 1.35 -17.84 6.28
CA PHE A 134 2.27 -18.97 6.33
C PHE A 134 2.13 -19.75 7.65
N ARG A 135 2.10 -19.04 8.78
CA ARG A 135 1.87 -19.61 10.12
C ARG A 135 0.52 -20.33 10.21
N LEU A 136 -0.54 -19.71 9.70
CA LEU A 136 -1.90 -20.23 9.81
C LEU A 136 -2.14 -21.46 8.91
N PHE A 137 -1.65 -21.45 7.68
CA PHE A 137 -1.95 -22.50 6.69
C PHE A 137 -0.96 -23.66 6.74
N TYR A 138 0.34 -23.35 6.76
CA TYR A 138 1.39 -24.35 6.63
C TYR A 138 1.86 -24.86 7.98
N GLN A 139 2.03 -23.99 8.97
CA GLN A 139 2.64 -24.40 10.25
C GLN A 139 1.62 -24.99 11.23
N THR A 140 0.41 -24.42 11.29
CA THR A 140 -0.62 -24.93 12.19
C THR A 140 -1.14 -26.27 11.67
N PRO A 141 -1.03 -27.40 12.39
CA PRO A 141 -1.52 -28.69 11.90
C PRO A 141 -3.05 -28.69 11.77
N THR A 142 -3.55 -29.52 10.85
CA THR A 142 -5.00 -29.69 10.65
C THR A 142 -5.54 -30.71 11.64
N VAL A 143 -6.50 -30.32 12.48
CA VAL A 143 -7.17 -31.21 13.44
C VAL A 143 -8.57 -31.58 12.95
N ALA A 144 -9.02 -32.79 13.28
CA ALA A 144 -10.34 -33.29 12.87
C ALA A 144 -11.48 -32.69 13.71
N SER A 145 -11.25 -32.52 15.01
CA SER A 145 -12.21 -31.95 15.94
C SER A 145 -11.82 -30.53 16.33
N LEU A 146 -12.85 -29.71 16.55
CA LEU A 146 -12.68 -28.36 17.07
C LEU A 146 -12.17 -28.37 18.52
N GLN A 147 -12.48 -29.41 19.29
CA GLN A 147 -12.06 -29.55 20.69
C GLN A 147 -10.54 -29.67 20.84
N ASP A 148 -9.87 -30.28 19.85
CA ASP A 148 -8.41 -30.48 19.83
C ASP A 148 -7.64 -29.21 19.44
N MET A 149 -8.34 -28.11 19.11
CA MET A 149 -7.69 -26.87 18.71
C MET A 149 -6.96 -26.16 19.86
N LEU A 150 -7.43 -26.32 21.10
CA LEU A 150 -6.83 -25.70 22.29
C LEU A 150 -6.37 -26.80 23.25
N LYS A 151 -5.06 -26.90 23.47
CA LYS A 151 -4.51 -27.66 24.61
C LYS A 151 -4.10 -26.68 25.70
N ARG A 152 -4.24 -27.09 26.96
CA ARG A 152 -3.65 -26.39 28.09
C ARG A 152 -2.23 -26.89 28.26
N ASP A 153 -1.27 -25.97 28.22
CA ASP A 153 0.11 -26.27 28.60
C ASP A 153 0.10 -26.62 30.10
N GLY A 154 0.18 -27.92 30.42
CA GLY A 154 0.08 -28.40 31.81
C GLY A 154 -0.47 -29.82 31.97
N ASP A 155 -1.04 -30.40 30.91
CA ASP A 155 -1.46 -31.82 30.93
C ASP A 155 -0.29 -32.79 30.68
N GLU A 156 0.92 -32.28 30.40
CA GLU A 156 2.16 -33.05 30.40
C GLU A 156 2.82 -32.90 31.77
N GLU A 157 2.72 -33.97 32.55
CA GLU A 157 3.16 -34.10 33.94
C GLU A 157 4.60 -33.60 34.17
N GLU A 158 4.82 -32.99 35.33
CA GLU A 158 6.12 -32.58 35.93
C GLU A 158 6.72 -31.21 35.54
N SER A 159 6.37 -30.16 36.29
CA SER A 159 7.37 -29.46 37.12
C SER A 159 6.78 -28.34 37.98
N ASP A 160 6.81 -28.64 39.28
CA ASP A 160 7.09 -27.80 40.45
C ASP A 160 7.13 -26.26 40.25
N LYS A 161 6.09 -25.61 40.81
CA LYS A 161 6.09 -24.30 41.46
C LYS A 161 6.62 -23.09 40.67
N GLY A 162 5.71 -22.41 39.98
CA GLY A 162 5.89 -21.00 39.70
C GLY A 162 4.88 -20.44 38.71
N GLU A 163 3.80 -19.85 39.23
CA GLU A 163 2.84 -18.99 38.52
C GLU A 163 2.03 -19.66 37.39
N GLU A 164 0.79 -20.08 37.72
CA GLU A 164 -0.20 -20.54 36.74
C GLU A 164 -0.64 -19.39 35.82
N ARG A 165 0.14 -19.05 34.79
CA ARG A 165 -0.40 -18.29 33.66
C ARG A 165 -1.27 -19.21 32.83
N ASN A 166 -2.56 -18.90 32.77
CA ASN A 166 -3.57 -19.63 32.00
C ASN A 166 -3.46 -19.31 30.49
N ASP A 167 -2.24 -19.43 29.95
CA ASP A 167 -1.95 -19.18 28.55
C ASP A 167 -2.53 -20.34 27.73
N ARG A 168 -3.32 -20.00 26.71
CA ARG A 168 -4.01 -20.98 25.87
C ARG A 168 -3.36 -21.01 24.51
N ASN A 169 -2.66 -22.10 24.23
CA ASN A 169 -1.99 -22.29 22.97
C ASN A 169 -2.92 -22.92 21.93
N VAL A 170 -2.95 -22.33 20.74
CA VAL A 170 -3.65 -22.91 19.58
C VAL A 170 -2.76 -23.99 18.99
N HIS A 171 -3.07 -25.26 19.27
CA HIS A 171 -2.27 -26.39 18.78
C HIS A 171 -2.58 -26.74 17.32
N GLY A 172 -3.83 -26.55 16.90
CA GLY A 172 -4.27 -26.93 15.56
C GLY A 172 -5.50 -26.17 15.10
N MET A 173 -5.83 -26.31 13.82
CA MET A 173 -7.01 -25.68 13.23
C MET A 173 -7.75 -26.64 12.30
N THR A 174 -9.08 -26.64 12.33
CA THR A 174 -9.87 -27.48 11.43
C THR A 174 -9.73 -27.00 9.98
N ALA A 175 -9.73 -27.92 9.02
CA ALA A 175 -9.65 -27.61 7.59
C ALA A 175 -10.69 -26.58 7.10
N PRO A 176 -11.99 -26.67 7.46
CA PRO A 176 -12.98 -25.67 7.03
C PRO A 176 -12.70 -24.27 7.60
N LEU A 177 -12.17 -24.17 8.82
CA LEU A 177 -11.83 -22.87 9.40
C LEU A 177 -10.61 -22.25 8.71
N LYS A 178 -9.59 -23.06 8.36
CA LYS A 178 -8.47 -22.61 7.52
C LYS A 178 -8.98 -22.09 6.18
N PHE A 179 -9.81 -22.86 5.48
CA PHE A 179 -10.39 -22.43 4.21
C PHE A 179 -11.14 -21.10 4.36
N PHE A 180 -11.97 -20.97 5.39
CA PHE A 180 -12.70 -19.74 5.66
C PHE A 180 -11.76 -18.54 5.85
N LEU A 181 -10.75 -18.66 6.72
CA LEU A 181 -9.79 -17.60 6.97
C LEU A 181 -8.94 -17.27 5.72
N ALA A 182 -8.59 -18.25 4.91
CA ALA A 182 -7.87 -18.03 3.65
C ALA A 182 -8.68 -17.17 2.67
N PHE A 183 -9.89 -17.60 2.35
CA PHE A 183 -10.65 -17.03 1.25
C PHE A 183 -11.44 -15.78 1.63
N PHE A 184 -11.92 -15.69 2.87
CA PHE A 184 -12.78 -14.58 3.29
C PHE A 184 -12.05 -13.50 4.10
N VAL A 185 -10.85 -13.80 4.62
CA VAL A 185 -10.09 -12.84 5.43
C VAL A 185 -8.76 -12.49 4.77
N GLN A 186 -7.91 -13.48 4.50
CA GLN A 186 -6.56 -13.22 4.00
C GLN A 186 -6.55 -12.78 2.53
N LEU A 187 -7.27 -13.48 1.66
CA LEU A 187 -7.29 -13.16 0.23
C LEU A 187 -7.81 -11.73 -0.05
N PRO A 188 -8.94 -11.27 0.52
CA PRO A 188 -9.38 -9.88 0.34
C PRO A 188 -8.36 -8.87 0.85
N ARG A 189 -7.66 -9.17 1.96
CA ARG A 189 -6.61 -8.30 2.50
C ARG A 189 -5.40 -8.19 1.57
N VAL A 190 -4.97 -9.30 0.96
CA VAL A 190 -3.90 -9.28 -0.07
C VAL A 190 -4.36 -8.50 -1.30
N VAL A 191 -5.57 -8.77 -1.80
CA VAL A 191 -6.09 -8.13 -3.01
C VAL A 191 -6.24 -6.61 -2.82
N THR A 192 -6.79 -6.17 -1.68
CA THR A 192 -6.93 -4.74 -1.36
C THR A 192 -5.58 -4.06 -1.23
N LEU A 193 -4.60 -4.68 -0.58
CA LEU A 193 -3.25 -4.12 -0.44
C LEU A 193 -2.51 -4.03 -1.78
N LEU A 194 -2.57 -5.06 -2.63
CA LEU A 194 -1.97 -5.03 -3.97
C LEU A 194 -2.65 -3.99 -4.87
N SER A 195 -3.98 -3.87 -4.77
CA SER A 195 -4.74 -2.83 -5.47
C SER A 195 -4.36 -1.43 -4.99
N LEU A 196 -4.17 -1.26 -3.68
CA LEU A 196 -3.74 0.00 -3.07
C LEU A 196 -2.31 0.37 -3.51
N LEU A 197 -1.38 -0.58 -3.53
CA LEU A 197 -0.01 -0.36 -4.02
C LEU A 197 -0.02 0.16 -5.47
N TRP A 198 -0.74 -0.53 -6.36
CA TRP A 198 -0.87 -0.14 -7.76
C TRP A 198 -1.56 1.21 -7.94
N LEU A 199 -2.70 1.40 -7.27
CA LEU A 199 -3.48 2.63 -7.37
C LEU A 199 -2.73 3.83 -6.79
N GLY A 200 -2.03 3.64 -5.66
CA GLY A 200 -1.21 4.65 -5.02
C GLY A 200 -0.06 5.10 -5.91
N ALA A 201 0.65 4.16 -6.54
CA ALA A 201 1.71 4.49 -7.49
C ALA A 201 1.18 5.32 -8.69
N ARG A 202 0.01 4.93 -9.21
CA ARG A 202 -0.68 5.66 -10.30
C ARG A 202 -1.15 7.04 -9.88
N TRP A 203 -1.72 7.17 -8.69
CA TRP A 203 -2.22 8.44 -8.20
C TRP A 203 -1.08 9.42 -7.90
N LEU A 204 -0.01 8.96 -7.25
CA LEU A 204 1.19 9.77 -6.98
C LEU A 204 1.84 10.26 -8.27
N THR A 205 1.96 9.39 -9.28
CA THR A 205 2.54 9.77 -10.59
C THR A 205 1.64 10.74 -11.38
N ALA A 206 0.32 10.70 -11.15
CA ALA A 206 -0.64 11.57 -11.82
C ALA A 206 -0.84 12.93 -11.16
N THR A 207 -0.27 13.14 -9.97
CA THR A 207 -0.40 14.39 -9.23
C THR A 207 0.50 15.46 -9.83
N ILE A 208 -0.03 16.65 -10.10
CA ILE A 208 0.76 17.82 -10.53
C ILE A 208 1.10 18.62 -9.27
N GLY A 209 2.36 19.03 -9.14
CA GLY A 209 2.85 19.69 -7.92
C GLY A 209 3.56 18.70 -7.02
N LEU A 210 4.80 19.02 -6.63
CA LEU A 210 5.64 18.12 -5.83
C LEU A 210 5.16 18.06 -4.36
N ASP A 211 4.62 19.16 -3.85
CA ASP A 211 3.98 19.29 -2.55
C ASP A 211 2.69 18.45 -2.46
N ASP A 212 1.86 18.51 -3.50
CA ASP A 212 0.64 17.70 -3.59
C ASP A 212 0.96 16.19 -3.62
N VAL A 213 2.09 15.78 -4.23
CA VAL A 213 2.51 14.36 -4.22
C VAL A 213 2.77 13.89 -2.79
N LEU A 214 3.43 14.70 -1.96
CA LEU A 214 3.69 14.36 -0.55
C LEU A 214 2.38 14.25 0.24
N LEU A 215 1.48 15.22 0.08
CA LEU A 215 0.16 15.22 0.75
C LEU A 215 -0.67 14.00 0.33
N ASN A 216 -0.67 13.65 -0.94
CA ASN A 216 -1.36 12.46 -1.44
C ASN A 216 -0.70 11.17 -0.91
N GLY A 217 0.62 11.16 -0.72
CA GLY A 217 1.33 10.06 -0.06
C GLY A 217 0.89 9.83 1.38
N LEU A 218 0.74 10.90 2.17
CA LEU A 218 0.22 10.82 3.54
C LEU A 218 -1.24 10.35 3.57
N ALA A 219 -2.06 10.82 2.62
CA ALA A 219 -3.45 10.37 2.50
C ALA A 219 -3.54 8.87 2.19
N LEU A 220 -2.63 8.35 1.36
CA LEU A 220 -2.52 6.92 1.07
C LEU A 220 -2.07 6.10 2.29
N GLU A 221 -1.13 6.61 3.09
CA GLU A 221 -0.73 5.98 4.35
C GLU A 221 -1.91 5.85 5.31
N PHE A 222 -2.74 6.89 5.43
CA PHE A 222 -3.96 6.82 6.22
C PHE A 222 -4.90 5.69 5.78
N MET A 223 -5.00 5.40 4.47
CA MET A 223 -5.81 4.28 3.98
C MET A 223 -5.26 2.91 4.40
N VAL A 224 -3.93 2.77 4.50
CA VAL A 224 -3.29 1.56 5.01
C VAL A 224 -3.60 1.35 6.50
N LEU A 225 -3.50 2.43 7.29
CA LEU A 225 -3.72 2.41 8.74
C LEU A 225 -5.19 2.25 9.16
N LEU A 226 -6.12 2.47 8.23
CA LEU A 226 -7.54 2.48 8.51
C LEU A 226 -8.05 1.17 9.14
N GLN A 227 -7.53 0.02 8.69
CA GLN A 227 -7.92 -1.29 9.24
C GLN A 227 -7.62 -1.40 10.75
N GLU A 228 -6.50 -0.85 11.20
CA GLU A 228 -6.09 -0.87 12.60
C GLU A 228 -6.93 0.11 13.42
N LEU A 229 -7.25 1.27 12.84
CA LEU A 229 -8.14 2.24 13.46
C LEU A 229 -9.53 1.63 13.71
N PHE A 230 -10.12 0.98 12.71
CA PHE A 230 -11.41 0.30 12.88
C PHE A 230 -11.32 -0.83 13.90
N TYR A 231 -10.26 -1.63 13.88
CA TYR A 231 -10.05 -2.68 14.88
C TYR A 231 -10.02 -2.09 16.29
N ASN A 232 -9.24 -1.04 16.52
CA ASN A 232 -9.07 -0.41 17.82
C ASN A 232 -10.36 0.27 18.33
N VAL A 233 -11.19 0.81 17.44
CA VAL A 233 -12.43 1.51 17.81
C VAL A 233 -13.61 0.55 17.97
N CYS A 234 -13.77 -0.43 17.07
CA CYS A 234 -14.96 -1.29 17.04
C CYS A 234 -14.88 -2.49 17.99
N ILE A 235 -13.67 -2.90 18.39
CA ILE A 235 -13.51 -4.06 19.28
C ILE A 235 -13.46 -3.59 20.73
N SER A 236 -14.33 -4.17 21.55
CA SER A 236 -14.34 -3.90 23.00
C SER A 236 -13.00 -4.27 23.64
N HIS A 237 -12.57 -3.48 24.64
CA HIS A 237 -11.37 -3.74 25.43
C HIS A 237 -11.35 -5.17 26.01
N ARG A 238 -12.51 -5.69 26.41
CA ARG A 238 -12.64 -7.07 26.90
C ARG A 238 -12.28 -8.10 25.85
N ASN A 239 -12.80 -7.97 24.63
CA ASN A 239 -12.49 -8.91 23.54
C ASN A 239 -11.00 -8.85 23.18
N ARG A 240 -10.41 -7.64 23.18
CA ARG A 240 -8.98 -7.44 22.93
C ARG A 240 -8.12 -8.16 23.99
N ALA A 241 -8.37 -7.92 25.27
CA ALA A 241 -7.68 -8.60 26.36
C ALA A 241 -7.84 -10.13 26.28
N GLU A 242 -9.04 -10.61 25.94
CA GLU A 242 -9.29 -12.04 25.75
C GLU A 242 -8.54 -12.66 24.56
N THR A 243 -8.19 -11.87 23.54
CA THR A 243 -7.37 -12.29 22.39
C THR A 243 -5.87 -12.12 22.59
N GLU A 244 -5.44 -11.21 23.47
CA GLU A 244 -4.02 -10.96 23.77
C GLU A 244 -3.35 -12.18 24.40
N HIS A 245 -4.12 -13.04 25.09
CA HIS A 245 -3.64 -14.31 25.67
C HIS A 245 -3.78 -15.52 24.73
N LEU A 246 -4.18 -15.32 23.47
CA LEU A 246 -4.24 -16.39 22.47
C LEU A 246 -2.97 -16.35 21.63
N TYR A 247 -1.99 -17.13 22.03
CA TYR A 247 -0.74 -17.26 21.29
C TYR A 247 -0.84 -18.43 20.31
N ILE A 248 -0.47 -18.15 19.05
CA ILE A 248 -0.15 -19.21 18.09
C ILE A 248 1.29 -19.57 18.38
N LYS A 249 1.54 -20.79 18.87
CA LYS A 249 2.88 -21.24 19.19
C LYS A 249 3.78 -21.03 17.97
N PRO A 250 4.91 -20.29 18.09
CA PRO A 250 5.83 -20.17 16.98
C PRO A 250 6.30 -21.58 16.60
N PHE A 251 6.35 -21.88 15.30
CA PHE A 251 6.73 -23.20 14.76
C PHE A 251 8.08 -23.73 15.26
N ARG A 252 8.89 -22.84 15.81
CA ARG A 252 10.19 -23.14 16.38
C ARG A 252 10.33 -22.20 17.58
N ASP A 253 10.58 -22.73 18.79
CA ASP A 253 11.02 -21.97 19.98
C ASP A 253 12.41 -21.33 19.79
N VAL A 254 12.76 -21.03 18.55
CA VAL A 254 14.11 -21.10 18.05
C VAL A 254 14.34 -19.85 17.23
N ASN A 255 14.77 -18.81 17.94
CA ASN A 255 15.64 -17.75 17.44
C ASN A 255 17.01 -18.33 17.00
N GLN A 256 17.07 -19.50 16.34
CA GLN A 256 18.30 -19.87 15.65
C GLN A 256 18.38 -18.96 14.44
N ALA A 257 19.38 -18.07 14.47
CA ALA A 257 19.75 -17.23 13.37
C ALA A 257 19.90 -18.10 12.12
N SER A 258 18.89 -18.08 11.25
CA SER A 258 18.98 -18.69 9.94
C SER A 258 19.49 -17.63 8.97
N CYS A 259 20.39 -18.06 8.09
CA CYS A 259 20.85 -17.26 6.96
C CYS A 259 19.66 -16.65 6.18
N CYS A 260 18.56 -17.40 6.04
CA CYS A 260 17.35 -16.92 5.38
C CYS A 260 16.71 -15.71 6.08
N THR A 261 16.66 -15.72 7.42
CA THR A 261 16.13 -14.59 8.20
C THR A 261 17.00 -13.35 8.05
N PHE A 262 18.32 -13.53 7.88
CA PHE A 262 19.25 -12.42 7.67
C PHE A 262 19.08 -11.75 6.31
N PHE A 263 18.80 -12.52 5.25
CA PHE A 263 18.65 -12.03 3.87
C PHE A 263 17.23 -11.59 3.50
N ASP A 264 16.23 -11.94 4.31
CA ASP A 264 14.83 -11.63 4.04
C ASP A 264 14.60 -10.12 3.83
N ALA A 265 15.14 -9.27 4.70
CA ALA A 265 15.00 -7.82 4.58
C ALA A 265 15.61 -7.26 3.27
N GLN A 266 16.75 -7.81 2.84
CA GLN A 266 17.45 -7.40 1.61
C GLN A 266 16.71 -7.87 0.38
N ILE A 267 16.16 -9.08 0.38
CA ILE A 267 15.33 -9.60 -0.72
C ILE A 267 14.10 -8.69 -0.90
N TRP A 268 13.42 -8.38 0.20
CA TRP A 268 12.29 -7.47 0.20
C TRP A 268 12.67 -6.07 -0.28
N GLY A 269 13.83 -5.53 0.13
CA GLY A 269 14.35 -4.27 -0.38
C GLY A 269 14.61 -4.27 -1.89
N LEU A 270 15.22 -5.32 -2.41
CA LEU A 270 15.48 -5.49 -3.84
C LEU A 270 14.17 -5.61 -4.64
N ILE A 271 13.16 -6.31 -4.11
CA ILE A 271 11.84 -6.40 -4.72
C ILE A 271 11.19 -5.01 -4.83
N SER A 272 11.28 -4.18 -3.78
CA SER A 272 10.72 -2.82 -3.83
C SER A 272 11.42 -1.95 -4.88
N VAL A 273 12.75 -1.97 -4.94
CA VAL A 273 13.53 -1.22 -5.94
C VAL A 273 13.20 -1.70 -7.35
N ALA A 274 13.15 -3.02 -7.56
CA ALA A 274 12.77 -3.59 -8.84
C ALA A 274 11.34 -3.20 -9.25
N PHE A 275 10.39 -3.21 -8.31
CA PHE A 275 9.02 -2.76 -8.55
C PHE A 275 8.96 -1.29 -8.97
N VAL A 276 9.61 -0.39 -8.24
CA VAL A 276 9.62 1.04 -8.58
C VAL A 276 10.26 1.28 -9.94
N TYR A 277 11.39 0.62 -10.24
CA TYR A 277 12.04 0.70 -11.54
C TYR A 277 11.09 0.22 -12.66
N LEU A 278 10.53 -0.98 -12.53
CA LEU A 278 9.58 -1.53 -13.50
C LEU A 278 8.36 -0.62 -13.65
N TYR A 279 7.86 -0.05 -12.55
CA TYR A 279 6.72 0.85 -12.57
C TYR A 279 7.01 2.12 -13.36
N VAL A 280 8.06 2.86 -12.99
CA VAL A 280 8.40 4.17 -13.58
C VAL A 280 8.72 4.05 -15.07
N PHE A 281 9.45 3.01 -15.48
CA PHE A 281 9.93 2.88 -16.86
C PHE A 281 9.01 2.06 -17.78
N HIS A 282 8.24 1.10 -17.24
CA HIS A 282 7.50 0.14 -18.08
C HIS A 282 6.01 0.05 -17.77
N LEU A 283 5.59 0.15 -16.51
CA LEU A 283 4.18 -0.11 -16.13
C LEU A 283 3.35 1.16 -15.94
N GLN A 284 3.96 2.35 -15.91
CA GLN A 284 3.22 3.58 -15.77
C GLN A 284 2.21 3.72 -16.93
N GLN A 285 0.96 3.99 -16.58
CA GLN A 285 -0.14 4.22 -17.54
C GLN A 285 -0.65 5.67 -17.48
N VAL A 286 0.02 6.53 -16.72
CA VAL A 286 -0.41 7.92 -16.50
C VAL A 286 -0.17 8.74 -17.77
N LEU A 287 1.04 8.68 -18.32
CA LEU A 287 1.43 9.33 -19.57
C LEU A 287 1.92 8.27 -20.56
N PRO A 288 1.02 7.63 -21.32
CA PRO A 288 1.45 6.74 -22.38
C PRO A 288 2.28 7.53 -23.41
N ASP A 289 3.32 6.88 -23.91
CA ASP A 289 4.27 7.43 -24.88
C ASP A 289 5.09 8.62 -24.34
N TYR A 290 5.36 8.65 -23.03
CA TYR A 290 6.22 9.68 -22.43
C TYR A 290 7.68 9.52 -22.88
N HIS A 291 8.24 10.56 -23.50
CA HIS A 291 9.56 10.51 -24.13
C HIS A 291 10.71 11.01 -23.24
N TRP A 292 10.47 11.21 -21.93
CA TRP A 292 11.45 11.77 -20.99
C TRP A 292 12.01 13.14 -21.41
N ASP A 293 11.28 13.85 -22.25
CA ASP A 293 11.74 15.02 -22.98
C ASP A 293 11.63 16.31 -22.16
N VAL A 294 10.75 16.31 -21.16
CA VAL A 294 10.51 17.41 -20.21
C VAL A 294 11.66 17.57 -19.19
N ASN A 295 12.33 16.49 -18.78
CA ASN A 295 13.34 16.49 -17.71
C ASN A 295 14.53 17.43 -18.02
N ASP A 296 15.10 17.36 -19.22
CA ASP A 296 16.26 18.19 -19.62
C ASP A 296 15.86 19.69 -19.70
N LEU A 297 14.68 19.99 -20.23
CA LEU A 297 14.17 21.35 -20.36
C LEU A 297 13.90 21.98 -18.99
N CYS A 298 13.21 21.25 -18.12
CA CYS A 298 12.86 21.74 -16.78
C CYS A 298 14.08 21.90 -15.88
N SER A 299 15.08 21.03 -16.00
CA SER A 299 16.33 21.18 -15.26
C SER A 299 17.03 22.50 -15.58
N ARG A 300 17.00 22.94 -16.86
CA ARG A 300 17.56 24.24 -17.27
C ARG A 300 16.71 25.41 -16.81
N PHE A 301 15.39 25.31 -17.00
CA PHE A 301 14.44 26.34 -16.60
C PHE A 301 14.48 26.64 -15.09
N LEU A 302 14.54 25.61 -14.25
CA LEU A 302 14.62 25.75 -12.79
C LEU A 302 15.94 26.39 -12.36
N LEU A 303 17.05 26.09 -13.03
CA LEU A 303 18.33 26.77 -12.78
C LEU A 303 18.24 28.26 -13.10
N GLU A 304 17.61 28.63 -14.23
CA GLU A 304 17.42 30.04 -14.61
C GLU A 304 16.54 30.80 -13.61
N ILE A 305 15.39 30.25 -13.22
CA ILE A 305 14.52 30.86 -12.21
C ILE A 305 15.24 31.02 -10.88
N GLY A 306 15.97 29.99 -10.43
CA GLY A 306 16.75 30.06 -9.18
C GLY A 306 17.75 31.21 -9.18
N THR A 307 18.42 31.46 -10.31
CA THR A 307 19.36 32.59 -10.44
C THR A 307 18.66 33.95 -10.49
N GLN A 308 17.49 34.05 -11.11
CA GLN A 308 16.73 35.31 -11.19
C GLN A 308 16.08 35.69 -9.86
N GLY A 309 15.53 34.72 -9.13
CA GLY A 309 14.96 34.93 -7.79
C GLY A 309 16.00 35.48 -6.81
N HIS A 310 17.23 34.95 -6.87
CA HIS A 310 18.33 35.44 -6.05
C HIS A 310 18.72 36.90 -6.36
N LYS A 311 18.70 37.30 -7.64
CA LYS A 311 18.97 38.69 -8.05
C LYS A 311 17.89 39.65 -7.60
N ARG A 312 16.60 39.27 -7.67
CA ARG A 312 15.48 40.12 -7.22
C ARG A 312 15.51 40.37 -5.71
N HIS A 313 15.81 39.34 -4.90
CA HIS A 313 15.93 39.51 -3.45
C HIS A 313 17.11 40.40 -3.04
N HIS A 314 18.25 40.31 -3.72
CA HIS A 314 19.38 41.21 -3.46
C HIS A 314 19.16 42.64 -3.93
N GLY A 315 18.35 42.86 -4.98
CA GLY A 315 17.99 44.20 -5.45
C GLY A 315 16.99 44.93 -4.55
N ALA A 316 16.12 44.20 -3.83
CA ALA A 316 15.12 44.80 -2.93
C ALA A 316 15.67 45.12 -1.52
N LEU A 317 16.86 44.63 -1.17
CA LEU A 317 17.54 44.87 0.12
C LEU A 317 18.59 46.00 0.07
N ARG A 318 18.72 46.70 -1.06
CA ARG A 318 19.52 47.93 -1.22
C ARG A 318 18.61 49.12 -1.41
#